data_AF-W0SD45-F1
#
_entry.id   AF-W0SD45-F1
#
_cell.length_a   1.000
_cell.length_b   1.000
_cell.length_c   1.000
_cell.angle_alpha   90.00
_cell.angle_beta   90.00
_cell.angle_gamma   90.00
#
_symmetry.space_group_name_H-M   'P 1'
#
loop_
_entity.id
_entity.type
_entity.pdbx_description
1 polymer ?
#
loop_
_entity_poly.entity_id
_entity_poly.type
_entity_poly.pdbx_seq_one_letter_code
_entity_poly.pdbx_strand_id
1 'polypeptide(L)'
;MTENTAQLSPTQRRALRAAAHHLNPVVSISQKGLTPSVLAEIDRCLKAHELIKLRLYGIEREVREALFIEICTALKCAEVQHIGNLLVLWRENPKDAAAQESALAGRRKSEPAITKKQAAARTEARNRKR
;
A
#
# COMPACT_ATOMS: atom_id res chain seq x y z
N MET A 1 8.44 14.70 9.06
CA MET A 1 9.50 13.88 8.45
C MET A 1 9.30 12.43 8.89
N THR A 2 8.47 11.66 8.20
CA THR A 2 8.25 10.23 8.48
C THR A 2 7.82 9.55 7.18
N GLU A 3 8.79 9.29 6.28
CA GLU A 3 8.55 8.69 4.96
C GLU A 3 9.36 7.41 4.77
N ASN A 4 9.35 6.50 5.75
CA ASN A 4 10.05 5.21 5.61
C ASN A 4 9.10 4.01 5.74
N THR A 5 7.91 4.14 5.18
CA THR A 5 6.97 3.05 4.94
C THR A 5 7.13 2.59 3.50
N ALA A 6 7.19 1.28 3.25
CA ALA A 6 7.30 0.75 1.90
C ALA A 6 6.21 1.34 0.99
N GLN A 7 6.63 2.04 -0.07
CA GLN A 7 5.74 2.82 -0.94
C GLN A 7 4.91 1.87 -1.81
N LEU A 8 3.60 1.81 -1.54
CA LEU A 8 2.64 1.07 -2.36
C LEU A 8 2.11 1.95 -3.48
N SER A 9 2.12 1.46 -4.72
CA SER A 9 1.40 2.14 -5.80
C SER A 9 -0.12 2.18 -5.51
N PRO A 10 -0.85 3.19 -5.99
CA PRO A 10 -2.30 3.29 -5.77
C PRO A 10 -3.06 2.03 -6.23
N THR A 11 -2.62 1.41 -7.32
CA THR A 11 -3.19 0.18 -7.87
C THR A 11 -2.94 -1.01 -6.96
N GLN A 12 -1.70 -1.21 -6.49
CA GLN A 12 -1.35 -2.27 -5.54
C GLN A 12 -2.11 -2.09 -4.23
N ARG A 13 -2.16 -0.86 -3.69
CA ARG A 13 -2.88 -0.56 -2.46
C ARG A 13 -4.37 -0.90 -2.59
N ARG A 14 -5.00 -0.63 -3.73
CA ARG A 14 -6.39 -1.02 -3.99
C ARG A 14 -6.58 -2.54 -4.02
N ALA A 15 -5.67 -3.26 -4.67
CA ALA A 15 -5.71 -4.73 -4.73
C ALA A 15 -5.55 -5.36 -3.34
N LEU A 16 -4.56 -4.89 -2.56
CA LEU A 16 -4.31 -5.36 -1.19
C LEU A 16 -5.49 -5.06 -0.25
N ARG A 17 -6.16 -3.90 -0.40
CA ARG A 17 -7.38 -3.60 0.37
C ARG A 17 -8.51 -4.59 0.07
N ALA A 18 -8.70 -4.94 -1.20
CA ALA A 18 -9.73 -5.90 -1.59
C ALA A 18 -9.42 -7.30 -1.01
N ALA A 19 -8.17 -7.74 -1.11
CA ALA A 19 -7.72 -8.99 -0.51
C ALA A 19 -7.88 -9.01 1.02
N ALA A 20 -7.55 -7.90 1.69
CA ALA A 20 -7.64 -7.79 3.13
C ALA A 20 -9.08 -7.78 3.67
N HIS A 21 -10.08 -7.43 2.85
CA HIS A 21 -11.47 -7.36 3.31
C HIS A 21 -11.96 -8.72 3.82
N HIS A 22 -11.63 -9.79 3.09
CA HIS A 22 -12.05 -11.16 3.41
C HIS A 22 -11.20 -11.85 4.50
N LEU A 23 -10.06 -11.28 4.86
CA LEU A 23 -9.20 -11.83 5.89
C LEU A 23 -9.74 -11.56 7.29
N ASN A 24 -9.64 -12.58 8.15
CA ASN A 24 -9.89 -12.44 9.58
C ASN A 24 -8.67 -11.86 10.29
N PRO A 25 -8.84 -11.08 11.37
CA PRO A 25 -7.72 -10.59 12.15
C PRO A 25 -6.97 -11.76 12.79
N VAL A 26 -5.66 -11.86 12.50
CA VAL A 26 -4.81 -12.95 13.01
C VAL A 26 -4.13 -12.60 14.32
N VAL A 27 -3.83 -11.31 14.54
CA VAL A 27 -3.17 -10.82 15.74
C VAL A 27 -3.99 -9.70 16.36
N SER A 28 -4.05 -9.69 17.68
CA SER A 28 -4.79 -8.70 18.45
C SER A 28 -3.89 -7.99 19.46
N ILE A 29 -3.99 -6.66 19.53
CA ILE A 29 -3.27 -5.82 20.49
C ILE A 29 -4.25 -5.37 21.56
N SER A 30 -3.96 -5.71 22.81
CA SER A 30 -4.74 -5.32 23.98
C SER A 30 -4.23 -4.00 24.61
N GLN A 31 -4.81 -3.58 25.73
CA GLN A 31 -4.47 -2.33 26.43
C GLN A 31 -3.00 -2.22 26.90
N LYS A 32 -2.28 -3.35 27.00
CA LYS A 32 -0.82 -3.35 27.25
C LYS A 32 0.01 -2.78 26.08
N GLY A 33 -0.62 -2.51 24.93
CA GLY A 33 0.03 -1.91 23.78
C GLY A 33 0.96 -2.86 23.03
N LEU A 34 1.93 -2.28 22.31
CA LEU A 34 2.93 -3.02 21.55
C LEU A 34 3.98 -3.59 22.50
N THR A 35 3.94 -4.90 22.72
CA THR A 35 4.96 -5.62 23.48
C THR A 35 5.92 -6.34 22.54
N PRO A 36 7.16 -6.66 22.98
CA PRO A 36 8.11 -7.41 22.15
C PRO A 36 7.55 -8.76 21.67
N SER A 37 6.76 -9.44 22.51
CA SER A 37 6.11 -10.70 22.14
C SER A 37 5.10 -10.53 21.01
N VAL A 38 4.30 -9.45 21.06
CA VAL A 38 3.35 -9.11 20.00
C VAL A 38 4.08 -8.73 18.72
N LEU A 39 5.15 -7.95 18.81
CA LEU A 39 5.96 -7.58 17.65
C LEU A 39 6.59 -8.81 16.98
N ALA A 40 7.07 -9.77 17.76
CA ALA A 40 7.57 -11.05 17.25
C ALA A 40 6.47 -11.90 16.60
N GLU A 41 5.24 -11.87 17.12
CA GLU A 41 4.10 -12.55 16.51
C GLU A 41 3.70 -11.90 15.19
N ILE A 42 3.64 -10.57 15.13
CA ILE A 42 3.36 -9.82 13.90
C ILE A 42 4.41 -10.16 12.83
N ASP A 43 5.70 -10.22 13.18
CA ASP A 43 6.76 -10.62 12.24
C ASP A 43 6.58 -12.06 11.74
N ARG A 44 6.21 -13.01 12.61
CA ARG A 44 5.89 -14.40 12.21
C ARG A 44 4.72 -14.45 11.24
N CYS A 45 3.62 -13.75 11.54
CA CYS A 45 2.44 -13.73 10.68
C CYS A 45 2.73 -13.05 9.33
N LEU A 46 3.49 -11.95 9.33
CA LEU A 46 3.91 -11.28 8.08
C LEU A 46 4.78 -12.20 7.21
N LYS A 47 5.67 -12.99 7.80
CA LYS A 47 6.48 -13.97 7.06
C LYS A 47 5.66 -15.11 6.45
N ALA A 48 4.58 -15.51 7.10
CA ALA A 48 3.75 -16.64 6.67
C ALA A 48 2.65 -16.25 5.67
N HIS A 49 2.05 -15.06 5.83
CA HIS A 49 0.86 -14.66 5.09
C HIS A 49 1.05 -13.41 4.23
N GLU A 50 2.15 -12.67 4.40
CA GLU A 50 2.51 -11.41 3.73
C GLU A 50 1.56 -10.23 3.99
N LEU A 51 0.24 -10.47 3.94
CA LEU A 51 -0.85 -9.56 4.23
C LEU A 51 -1.58 -10.00 5.49
N ILE A 52 -1.62 -9.14 6.50
CA ILE A 52 -2.29 -9.44 7.76
C ILE A 52 -3.21 -8.32 8.20
N LYS A 53 -4.24 -8.70 8.95
CA LYS A 53 -5.17 -7.79 9.61
C LYS A 53 -4.95 -7.90 11.13
N LEU A 54 -4.70 -6.76 11.77
CA LEU A 54 -4.59 -6.65 13.22
C LEU A 54 -5.85 -6.05 13.81
N ARG A 55 -6.21 -6.46 15.02
CA ARG A 55 -7.31 -5.86 15.78
C ARG A 55 -6.79 -5.20 17.05
N LEU A 56 -7.16 -3.95 17.26
CA LEU A 56 -6.80 -3.16 18.43
C LEU A 56 -7.98 -3.14 19.42
N TYR A 57 -7.69 -3.33 20.70
CA TYR A 57 -8.68 -3.31 21.77
C TYR A 57 -8.33 -2.22 22.78
N GLY A 58 -9.24 -1.28 22.99
CA GLY A 58 -9.11 -0.24 24.02
C GLY A 58 -8.00 0.79 23.75
N ILE A 59 -7.61 0.98 22.49
CA ILE A 59 -6.59 1.97 22.09
C ILE A 59 -7.26 3.18 21.44
N GLU A 60 -6.93 4.37 21.91
CA GLU A 60 -7.42 5.65 21.38
C GLU A 60 -6.87 5.95 19.99
N ARG A 61 -7.62 6.72 19.19
CA ARG A 61 -7.33 6.97 17.77
C ARG A 61 -5.92 7.51 17.54
N GLU A 62 -5.46 8.43 18.38
CA GLU A 62 -4.15 9.09 18.27
C GLU A 62 -3.00 8.10 18.48
N VAL A 63 -3.17 7.16 19.42
CA VAL A 63 -2.19 6.11 19.71
C VAL A 63 -2.15 5.07 18.59
N ARG A 64 -3.26 4.83 17.87
CA ARG A 64 -3.29 3.86 16.76
C ARG A 64 -2.34 4.24 15.64
N GLU A 65 -2.30 5.53 15.27
CA GLU A 65 -1.41 6.02 14.21
C GLU A 65 0.05 5.90 14.63
N ALA A 66 0.37 6.27 15.88
CA ALA A 66 1.71 6.10 16.43
C ALA A 66 2.16 4.63 16.43
N LEU A 67 1.30 3.72 16.89
CA LEU A 67 1.55 2.27 16.86
C LEU A 67 1.77 1.75 15.43
N PHE A 68 0.99 2.26 14.49
CA PHE A 68 1.12 1.87 13.08
C PHE A 68 2.51 2.23 12.54
N ILE A 69 2.94 3.46 12.80
CA ILE A 69 4.26 3.97 12.40
C ILE A 69 5.37 3.17 13.08
N GLU A 70 5.23 2.89 14.38
CA GLU A 70 6.20 2.13 15.15
C GLU A 70 6.38 0.70 14.59
N ILE A 71 5.27 0.01 14.31
CA ILE A 71 5.29 -1.34 13.72
C ILE A 71 5.92 -1.31 12.32
N CYS A 72 5.52 -0.36 11.47
CA CYS A 72 6.09 -0.20 10.13
C CYS A 72 7.60 0.08 10.18
N THR A 73 8.04 0.89 11.13
CA THR A 73 9.46 1.22 11.32
C THR A 73 10.26 0.02 11.81
N ALA A 74 9.71 -0.75 12.77
CA ALA A 74 10.39 -1.89 13.36
C ALA A 74 10.47 -3.09 12.39
N LEU A 75 9.39 -3.36 11.65
CA LEU A 75 9.26 -4.56 10.79
C LEU A 75 9.48 -4.28 9.31
N LYS A 76 9.69 -3.02 8.93
CA LYS A 76 9.83 -2.56 7.54
C LYS A 76 8.67 -3.02 6.65
N CYS A 77 7.44 -2.91 7.17
CA CYS A 77 6.22 -3.24 6.44
C CYS A 77 5.52 -1.99 5.88
N ALA A 78 4.59 -2.21 4.96
CA ALA A 78 3.77 -1.20 4.32
C ALA A 78 2.40 -1.03 5.01
N GLU A 79 1.96 0.21 5.11
CA GLU A 79 0.59 0.55 5.48
C GLU A 79 -0.36 0.43 4.29
N VAL A 80 -1.30 -0.50 4.37
CA VAL A 80 -2.34 -0.63 3.35
C VAL A 80 -3.56 0.20 3.72
N GLN A 81 -4.09 0.02 4.92
CA GLN A 81 -5.31 0.68 5.35
C GLN A 81 -5.48 0.67 6.87
N HIS A 82 -6.07 1.75 7.39
CA HIS A 82 -6.54 1.87 8.76
C HIS A 82 -8.09 1.96 8.75
N ILE A 83 -8.77 1.07 9.48
CA ILE A 83 -10.24 1.02 9.58
C ILE A 83 -10.64 0.95 11.05
N GLY A 84 -10.84 2.11 11.69
CA GLY A 84 -11.30 2.15 13.08
C GLY A 84 -10.31 1.47 14.02
N ASN A 85 -10.63 0.27 14.51
CA ASN A 85 -9.76 -0.53 15.37
C ASN A 85 -9.02 -1.65 14.62
N LEU A 86 -9.13 -1.70 13.30
CA LEU A 86 -8.48 -2.68 12.45
C LEU A 86 -7.35 -2.02 11.66
N LEU A 87 -6.19 -2.68 11.67
CA LEU A 87 -5.02 -2.26 10.91
C LEU A 87 -4.70 -3.31 9.85
N VAL A 88 -4.39 -2.87 8.63
CA VAL A 88 -3.99 -3.77 7.54
C VAL A 88 -2.53 -3.49 7.18
N LEU A 89 -1.68 -4.49 7.42
CA LEU A 89 -0.25 -4.43 7.19
C LEU A 89 0.14 -5.42 6.11
N TRP A 90 1.11 -5.03 5.30
CA TRP A 90 1.64 -5.90 4.26
C TRP A 90 3.16 -5.80 4.17
N ARG A 91 3.82 -6.90 3.85
CA ARG A 91 5.27 -6.95 3.61
C ARG A 91 5.57 -7.89 2.46
N GLU A 92 6.34 -7.41 1.48
CA GLU A 92 6.87 -8.28 0.42
C GLU A 92 7.87 -9.27 1.01
N ASN A 93 7.70 -10.54 0.68
CA ASN A 93 8.73 -11.52 0.92
C ASN A 93 9.83 -11.36 -0.16
N PRO A 94 11.12 -11.32 0.21
CA PRO A 94 12.21 -11.18 -0.77
C PRO A 94 12.25 -12.23 -1.88
N LYS A 95 11.52 -13.36 -1.75
CA LYS A 95 11.38 -14.35 -2.82
C LYS A 95 10.47 -13.90 -3.97
N ASP A 96 9.49 -13.04 -3.70
CA ASP A 96 8.45 -12.64 -4.67
C ASP A 96 8.64 -11.21 -5.20
N ALA A 97 9.47 -10.39 -4.54
CA ALA A 97 9.80 -9.03 -4.97
C ALA A 97 10.38 -8.97 -6.40
N ALA A 98 11.18 -9.97 -6.79
CA ALA A 98 11.75 -10.07 -8.14
C ALA A 98 10.68 -10.21 -9.26
N ALA A 99 9.50 -10.74 -8.94
CA ALA A 99 8.45 -10.95 -9.92
C ALA A 99 7.67 -9.66 -10.22
N GLN A 100 7.40 -8.83 -9.20
CA GLN A 100 6.57 -7.63 -9.34
C GLN A 100 7.33 -6.43 -9.94
N GLU A 101 8.63 -6.32 -9.69
CA GLU A 101 9.47 -5.27 -10.30
C GLU A 101 9.60 -5.47 -11.82
N SER A 102 9.72 -6.72 -12.28
CA SER A 102 9.76 -7.06 -13.72
C SER A 102 8.43 -6.77 -14.44
N ALA A 103 7.29 -6.95 -13.77
CA ALA A 103 5.97 -6.68 -14.33
C ALA A 103 5.66 -5.17 -14.44
N LEU A 104 6.14 -4.36 -13.49
CA LEU A 104 5.95 -2.91 -13.52
C LEU A 104 6.94 -2.23 -14.50
N ALA A 105 8.15 -2.75 -14.64
CA ALA A 105 9.08 -2.33 -15.70
C ALA A 105 8.52 -2.59 -17.12
N GLY A 106 7.72 -3.65 -17.30
CA GLY A 106 7.03 -3.95 -18.56
C GLY A 106 5.87 -3.02 -18.94
N ARG A 107 5.35 -2.21 -18.00
CA ARG A 107 4.21 -1.28 -18.25
C ARG A 107 4.62 0.14 -18.61
N ARG A 108 5.91 0.45 -18.73
CA ARG A 108 6.39 1.71 -19.29
C ARG A 108 6.45 1.62 -20.82
N LYS A 109 5.30 1.54 -21.49
CA LYS A 109 5.14 1.92 -22.91
C LYS A 109 3.66 2.11 -23.26
N SER A 110 3.11 3.24 -22.84
CA SER A 110 2.07 3.92 -23.59
C SER A 110 2.08 5.39 -23.18
N GLU A 111 2.71 6.21 -24.01
CA GLU A 111 2.62 7.68 -23.99
C GLU A 111 1.17 8.14 -23.77
N PRO A 112 0.96 9.29 -23.09
CA PRO A 112 -0.36 9.87 -23.02
C PRO A 112 -0.81 10.20 -24.44
N ALA A 113 -1.87 9.54 -24.89
CA ALA A 113 -2.50 9.84 -26.17
C ALA A 113 -2.91 11.32 -26.18
N ILE A 114 -2.21 12.11 -26.99
CA ILE A 114 -2.65 13.46 -27.37
C ILE A 114 -4.07 13.27 -27.92
N THR A 115 -5.04 13.90 -27.28
CA THR A 115 -6.44 13.77 -27.64
C THR A 115 -6.63 14.30 -29.06
N LYS A 116 -7.38 13.56 -29.89
CA LYS A 116 -7.75 13.87 -31.29
C LYS A 116 -8.30 15.29 -31.56
N LYS A 117 -8.50 16.12 -30.53
CA LYS A 117 -9.01 17.49 -30.63
C LYS A 117 -7.97 18.53 -31.06
N GLN A 118 -6.67 18.23 -30.96
CA GLN A 118 -5.61 19.19 -31.35
C GLN A 118 -5.06 19.00 -32.78
N ALA A 119 -5.45 17.94 -33.50
CA ALA A 119 -5.01 17.72 -34.89
C ALA A 119 -5.80 18.54 -35.93
N ALA A 120 -7.01 19.02 -35.60
CA ALA A 120 -7.86 19.77 -36.54
C ALA A 120 -7.46 21.25 -36.69
N ALA A 121 -6.78 21.84 -35.70
CA ALA A 121 -6.48 23.27 -35.70
C ALA A 121 -5.29 23.68 -36.60
N ARG A 122 -4.54 22.71 -37.17
CA ARG A 122 -3.40 23.00 -38.06
C ARG A 122 -3.75 23.02 -39.55
N THR A 123 -4.92 22.54 -39.95
CA THR A 123 -5.30 22.44 -41.37
C THR A 123 -6.02 23.69 -41.89
N GLU A 124 -6.62 24.52 -41.03
CA GLU A 124 -7.42 25.68 -41.46
C GLU A 124 -6.64 26.99 -41.71
N ALA A 125 -5.35 27.06 -41.38
CA ALA A 125 -4.54 28.28 -41.59
C ALA A 125 -3.81 28.34 -42.95
N ARG A 126 -3.91 27.31 -43.81
CA ARG A 126 -3.16 27.21 -45.08
C ARG A 126 -4.01 27.44 -46.34
N ASN A 127 -5.22 28.00 -46.23
CA ASN A 127 -6.04 28.31 -47.42
C ASN A 127 -6.67 29.72 -47.39
N ARG A 128 -5.93 30.71 -46.88
CA ARG A 128 -6.33 32.14 -46.96
C ARG A 128 -5.27 33.03 -47.62
N LYS A 129 -4.51 32.47 -48.57
CA LYS A 129 -3.68 33.22 -49.50
C LYS A 129 -3.84 32.62 -50.90
N ARG A 130 -4.95 32.97 -51.54
CA ARG A 130 -5.10 33.06 -52.98
C ARG A 130 -6.01 34.23 -53.28
#